data_AF-A0ABC9SQ93-F1
#
_entry.id   AF-A0ABC9SQ93-F1
#
_cell.length_a   1.000
_cell.length_b   1.000
_cell.length_c   1.000
_cell.angle_alpha   90.00
_cell.angle_beta   90.00
_cell.angle_gamma   90.00
#
_symmetry.space_group_name_H-M   'P 1'
#
loop_
_entity.id
_entity.type
_entity.pdbx_description
1 polymer ?
#
loop_
_entity_poly.entity_id
_entity_poly.type
_entity_poly.pdbx_seq_one_letter_code
_entity_poly.pdbx_strand_id
1 'polypeptide(L)'
;MKSILEKMMNTGTEITIAGVKISMRRLNVTDVWRFAKIISKVGRSAMANFADFGKDKQEMDELTKAADSLPEDEKQAHLAALKEKQQQKGLEFAFRVLTMIPACEDDFTEFFASLLKVEAAEFRQFPPEAMVAVIQGLLESEDLMTFFNQVQGLVKIQSEKWNKPAAAPILA
;
A
#
# COMPACT_ATOMS: atom_id res chain seq x y z
N MET A 1 9.48 -16.74 12.26
CA MET A 1 8.50 -15.70 12.65
C MET A 1 9.23 -14.74 13.57
N LYS A 2 9.36 -13.45 13.23
CA LYS A 2 10.00 -12.46 14.12
C LYS A 2 9.14 -12.27 15.37
N SER A 3 9.75 -12.14 16.55
CA SER A 3 9.02 -11.95 17.80
C SER A 3 8.24 -10.63 17.77
N ILE A 4 7.15 -10.51 18.55
CA ILE A 4 6.38 -9.26 18.66
C ILE A 4 7.29 -8.09 19.08
N LEU A 5 8.26 -8.36 19.96
CA LEU A 5 9.30 -7.42 20.37
C LEU A 5 10.20 -7.00 19.19
N GLU A 6 10.63 -7.94 18.35
CA GLU A 6 11.42 -7.60 17.14
C GLU A 6 10.63 -6.77 16.14
N LYS A 7 9.32 -7.01 16.00
CA LYS A 7 8.43 -6.20 15.16
C LYS A 7 8.19 -4.79 15.72
N MET A 8 8.19 -4.65 17.04
CA MET A 8 8.09 -3.35 17.72
C MET A 8 9.41 -2.59 17.69
N MET A 9 10.54 -3.29 17.72
CA MET A 9 11.88 -2.71 17.60
C MET A 9 12.28 -2.39 16.17
N ASN A 10 11.61 -2.98 15.17
CA ASN A 10 11.85 -2.64 13.78
C ASN A 10 11.32 -1.23 13.46
N THR A 11 12.22 -0.32 13.14
CA THR A 11 11.92 1.10 12.90
C THR A 11 11.68 1.43 11.43
N GLY A 12 11.85 0.47 10.51
CA GLY A 12 11.69 0.67 9.07
C GLY A 12 11.97 -0.56 8.22
N THR A 13 12.02 -0.37 6.91
CA THR A 13 12.49 -1.36 5.94
C THR A 13 13.82 -0.87 5.38
N GLU A 14 14.88 -1.68 5.42
CA GLU A 14 16.11 -1.36 4.71
C GLU A 14 15.92 -1.59 3.21
N ILE A 15 16.19 -0.58 2.40
CA ILE A 15 16.19 -0.66 0.94
C ILE A 15 17.58 -0.33 0.40
N THR A 16 17.85 -0.69 -0.86
CA THR A 16 19.11 -0.36 -1.52
C THR A 16 18.85 0.53 -2.73
N ILE A 17 19.54 1.67 -2.80
CA ILE A 17 19.49 2.60 -3.93
C ILE A 17 20.94 2.87 -4.37
N ALA A 18 21.28 2.61 -5.64
CA ALA A 18 22.65 2.73 -6.16
C ALA A 18 23.73 2.07 -5.28
N GLY A 19 23.43 0.90 -4.69
CA GLY A 19 24.35 0.17 -3.80
C GLY A 19 24.47 0.73 -2.38
N VAL A 20 23.77 1.83 -2.07
CA VAL A 20 23.70 2.42 -0.73
C VAL A 20 22.47 1.92 0.00
N LYS A 21 22.66 1.41 1.22
CA LYS A 21 21.57 1.03 2.10
C LYS A 21 20.91 2.27 2.71
N ILE A 22 19.61 2.39 2.54
CA ILE A 22 18.80 3.49 3.05
C ILE A 22 17.67 2.91 3.89
N SER A 23 17.37 3.52 5.03
CA SER A 23 16.25 3.11 5.88
C SER A 23 14.97 3.83 5.44
N MET A 24 14.03 3.06 4.90
CA MET A 24 12.66 3.52 4.64
C MET A 24 11.87 3.46 5.95
N ARG A 25 11.25 4.57 6.35
CA ARG A 25 10.42 4.58 7.57
C ARG A 25 9.18 3.70 7.41
N ARG A 26 8.63 3.27 8.54
CA ARG A 26 7.31 2.61 8.58
C ARG A 26 6.19 3.52 8.05
N LEU A 27 5.17 2.87 7.50
CA LEU A 27 3.93 3.51 7.07
C LEU A 27 3.14 3.99 8.29
N ASN A 28 2.50 5.14 8.16
CA ASN A 28 1.65 5.72 9.20
C ASN A 28 0.29 6.15 8.65
N VAL A 29 -0.60 6.62 9.54
CA VAL A 29 -1.96 7.02 9.17
C VAL A 29 -1.97 8.19 8.16
N THR A 30 -1.02 9.12 8.23
CA THR A 30 -0.92 10.23 7.28
C THR A 30 -0.63 9.75 5.86
N ASP A 31 0.16 8.69 5.71
CA ASP A 31 0.46 8.09 4.41
C ASP A 31 -0.81 7.57 3.74
N VAL A 32 -1.73 7.00 4.52
CA VAL A 32 -3.02 6.49 4.02
C VAL A 32 -3.79 7.61 3.33
N TRP A 33 -3.89 8.78 3.98
CA TRP A 33 -4.59 9.94 3.45
C TRP A 33 -3.93 10.49 2.20
N ARG A 34 -2.58 10.60 2.20
CA ARG A 34 -1.81 11.06 1.04
C ARG A 34 -2.04 10.14 -0.15
N PHE A 35 -1.94 8.83 0.06
CA PHE A 35 -2.10 7.85 -1.01
C PHE A 35 -3.54 7.78 -1.52
N ALA A 36 -4.56 7.84 -0.64
CA ALA A 36 -5.95 7.93 -1.06
C ALA A 36 -6.24 9.20 -1.90
N LYS A 37 -5.59 10.32 -1.57
CA LYS A 37 -5.67 11.55 -2.37
C LYS A 37 -5.05 11.37 -3.76
N ILE A 38 -3.91 10.68 -3.87
CA ILE A 38 -3.28 10.35 -5.15
C ILE A 38 -4.24 9.54 -6.02
N ILE A 39 -4.79 8.43 -5.51
CA ILE A 39 -5.74 7.59 -6.27
C ILE A 39 -6.93 8.42 -6.75
N SER A 40 -7.45 9.31 -5.91
CA SER A 40 -8.59 10.15 -6.24
C SER A 40 -8.30 11.18 -7.34
N LYS A 41 -7.05 11.66 -7.44
CA LYS A 41 -6.58 12.53 -8.52
C LYS A 41 -6.46 11.80 -9.85
N VAL A 42 -5.99 10.54 -9.85
CA VAL A 42 -5.91 9.72 -11.07
C VAL A 42 -7.30 9.48 -11.67
N GLY A 43 -8.30 9.30 -10.82
CA GLY A 43 -9.70 9.31 -11.22
C GLY A 43 -10.47 8.03 -10.91
N ARG A 44 -11.73 7.98 -11.37
CA ARG A 44 -12.71 6.97 -10.95
C ARG A 44 -12.30 5.54 -11.31
N SER A 45 -11.62 5.33 -12.43
CA SER A 45 -11.12 4.00 -12.84
C SER A 45 -10.07 3.48 -11.87
N ALA A 46 -9.12 4.31 -11.44
CA ALA A 46 -8.11 3.95 -10.46
C ALA A 46 -8.74 3.64 -9.09
N MET A 47 -9.74 4.42 -8.67
CA MET A 47 -10.48 4.16 -7.44
C MET A 47 -11.26 2.84 -7.49
N ALA A 48 -11.98 2.57 -8.58
CA ALA A 48 -12.73 1.32 -8.75
C ALA A 48 -11.80 0.11 -8.75
N ASN A 49 -10.74 0.17 -9.54
CA ASN A 49 -9.72 -0.86 -9.59
C ASN A 49 -9.15 -1.10 -8.17
N PHE A 50 -8.76 -0.04 -7.46
CA PHE A 50 -8.17 -0.16 -6.12
C PHE A 50 -9.16 -0.70 -5.07
N ALA A 51 -10.44 -0.32 -5.16
CA ALA A 51 -11.49 -0.82 -4.29
C ALA A 51 -11.76 -2.32 -4.50
N ASP A 52 -11.74 -2.78 -5.76
CA ASP A 52 -11.96 -4.18 -6.12
C ASP A 52 -10.83 -5.09 -5.62
N PHE A 53 -9.59 -4.61 -5.64
CA PHE A 53 -8.45 -5.36 -5.14
C PHE A 53 -8.62 -5.83 -3.69
N GLY A 54 -9.22 -5.00 -2.82
CA GLY A 54 -9.33 -5.35 -1.40
C GLY A 54 -10.59 -6.12 -1.02
N LYS A 55 -11.43 -6.55 -1.98
CA LYS A 55 -12.48 -7.55 -1.70
C LYS A 55 -11.88 -8.90 -1.30
N ASP A 56 -10.72 -9.23 -1.85
CA ASP A 56 -10.01 -10.49 -1.58
C ASP A 56 -9.34 -10.54 -0.20
N LYS A 57 -9.28 -9.41 0.53
CA LYS A 57 -8.77 -9.40 1.91
C LYS A 57 -9.66 -10.19 2.85
N GLN A 58 -10.98 -10.02 2.74
CA GLN A 58 -11.90 -10.66 3.67
C GLN A 58 -11.73 -12.18 3.61
N GLU A 59 -11.55 -12.68 2.38
CA GLU A 59 -11.18 -14.06 2.08
C GLU A 59 -9.80 -14.43 2.67
N MET A 60 -8.78 -13.57 2.54
CA MET A 60 -7.44 -13.81 3.08
C MET A 60 -7.40 -13.85 4.62
N ASP A 61 -8.11 -12.95 5.29
CA ASP A 61 -8.20 -12.89 6.75
C ASP A 61 -8.97 -14.11 7.29
N GLU A 62 -10.01 -14.55 6.58
CA GLU A 62 -10.76 -15.78 6.90
C GLU A 62 -9.90 -17.03 6.71
N LEU A 63 -9.16 -17.12 5.60
CA LEU A 63 -8.21 -18.21 5.34
C LEU A 63 -7.06 -18.24 6.37
N THR A 64 -6.57 -17.08 6.80
CA THR A 64 -5.53 -16.98 7.84
C THR A 64 -6.05 -17.47 9.18
N LYS A 65 -7.27 -17.07 9.57
CA LYS A 65 -7.91 -17.55 10.81
C LYS A 65 -8.22 -19.05 10.75
N ALA A 66 -8.62 -19.56 9.58
CA ALA A 66 -8.86 -20.98 9.38
C ALA A 66 -7.56 -21.79 9.53
N ALA A 67 -6.44 -21.26 9.02
CA ALA A 67 -5.12 -21.90 9.13
C ALA A 67 -4.64 -22.05 10.58
N ASP A 68 -5.02 -21.16 11.50
CA ASP A 68 -4.68 -21.27 12.93
C ASP A 68 -5.35 -22.47 13.62
N SER A 69 -6.39 -23.05 13.02
CA SER A 69 -7.13 -24.21 13.54
C SER A 69 -6.73 -25.56 12.91
N LEU A 70 -5.79 -25.56 11.97
CA LEU A 70 -5.35 -26.78 11.27
C LEU A 70 -4.25 -27.54 12.02
N PRO A 71 -4.17 -28.88 11.84
CA PRO A 71 -3.02 -29.69 12.25
C PRO A 71 -1.69 -29.17 11.67
N GLU A 72 -0.58 -29.35 12.39
CA GLU A 72 0.70 -28.68 12.12
C GLU A 72 1.30 -29.04 10.74
N ASP A 73 1.01 -30.24 10.24
CA ASP A 73 1.37 -30.76 8.92
C ASP A 73 0.58 -30.11 7.76
N GLU A 74 -0.72 -29.84 7.96
CA GLU A 74 -1.55 -29.14 6.96
C GLU A 74 -1.37 -27.61 7.02
N LYS A 75 -1.08 -27.09 8.21
CA LYS A 75 -0.83 -25.67 8.48
C LYS A 75 0.35 -25.13 7.68
N GLN A 76 1.42 -25.90 7.53
CA GLN A 76 2.61 -25.45 6.80
C GLN A 76 2.33 -25.25 5.30
N ALA A 77 1.55 -26.14 4.69
CA ALA A 77 1.13 -26.00 3.28
C ALA A 77 0.16 -24.82 3.10
N HIS A 78 -0.77 -24.63 4.04
CA HIS A 78 -1.69 -23.49 4.03
C HIS A 78 -0.98 -22.14 4.20
N LEU A 79 -0.01 -22.05 5.10
CA LEU A 79 0.80 -20.84 5.30
C LEU A 79 1.64 -20.50 4.05
N ALA A 80 2.15 -21.51 3.35
CA ALA A 80 2.87 -21.30 2.09
C ALA A 80 1.95 -20.71 1.00
N ALA A 81 0.75 -21.28 0.82
CA ALA A 81 -0.24 -20.78 -0.12
C ALA A 81 -0.73 -19.37 0.22
N LEU A 82 -0.96 -19.08 1.51
CA LEU A 82 -1.29 -17.73 1.99
C LEU A 82 -0.19 -16.73 1.66
N LYS A 83 1.07 -17.09 1.89
CA LYS A 83 2.22 -16.23 1.58
C LYS A 83 2.34 -15.97 0.07
N GLU A 84 2.12 -16.97 -0.76
CA GLU A 84 2.12 -16.81 -2.22
C GLU A 84 1.01 -15.85 -2.68
N LYS A 85 -0.23 -16.01 -2.17
CA LYS A 85 -1.34 -15.11 -2.49
C LYS A 85 -1.07 -13.68 -1.99
N GLN A 86 -0.44 -13.50 -0.83
CA GLN A 86 0.03 -12.19 -0.35
C GLN A 86 1.07 -11.57 -1.28
N GLN A 87 2.04 -12.35 -1.77
CA GLN A 87 3.07 -11.87 -2.70
C GLN A 87 2.48 -11.46 -4.05
N GLN A 88 1.58 -12.26 -4.61
CA GLN A 88 0.88 -11.94 -5.86
C GLN A 88 0.11 -10.62 -5.73
N LYS A 89 -0.57 -10.42 -4.59
CA LYS A 89 -1.27 -9.17 -4.29
C LYS A 89 -0.32 -7.99 -4.15
N GLY A 90 0.78 -8.16 -3.43
CA GLY A 90 1.83 -7.15 -3.36
C GLY A 90 2.31 -6.73 -4.77
N LEU A 91 2.60 -7.69 -5.63
CA LEU A 91 3.05 -7.41 -6.99
C LEU A 91 1.99 -6.67 -7.83
N GLU A 92 0.72 -7.07 -7.73
CA GLU A 92 -0.38 -6.37 -8.39
C GLU A 92 -0.51 -4.93 -7.87
N PHE A 93 -0.33 -4.68 -6.56
CA PHE A 93 -0.27 -3.33 -6.00
C PHE A 93 0.88 -2.51 -6.61
N ALA A 94 2.09 -3.08 -6.70
CA ALA A 94 3.23 -2.40 -7.30
C ALA A 94 2.99 -2.00 -8.75
N PHE A 95 2.41 -2.89 -9.56
CA PHE A 95 2.02 -2.56 -10.94
C PHE A 95 1.02 -1.40 -11.00
N ARG A 96 0.01 -1.41 -10.13
CA ARG A 96 -0.98 -0.33 -10.08
C ARG A 96 -0.34 1.00 -9.71
N VAL A 97 0.55 1.04 -8.71
CA VAL A 97 1.33 2.22 -8.36
C VAL A 97 2.10 2.73 -9.59
N LEU A 98 2.83 1.85 -10.26
CA LEU A 98 3.63 2.22 -11.43
C LEU A 98 2.78 2.83 -12.55
N THR A 99 1.58 2.30 -12.81
CA THR A 99 0.67 2.85 -13.82
C THR A 99 0.07 4.21 -13.44
N MET A 100 0.01 4.55 -12.15
CA MET A 100 -0.54 5.81 -11.67
C MET A 100 0.48 6.94 -11.66
N ILE A 101 1.78 6.63 -11.60
CA ILE A 101 2.86 7.63 -11.52
C ILE A 101 2.76 8.72 -12.59
N PRO A 102 2.59 8.43 -13.89
CA PRO A 102 2.59 9.47 -14.92
C PRO A 102 1.50 10.54 -14.74
N ALA A 103 0.39 10.20 -14.09
CA ALA A 103 -0.72 11.12 -13.85
C ALA A 103 -0.55 11.96 -12.57
N CYS A 104 0.32 11.55 -11.65
CA CYS A 104 0.47 12.13 -10.31
C CYS A 104 1.94 12.12 -9.85
N GLU A 105 2.87 12.40 -10.76
CA GLU A 105 4.31 12.21 -10.52
C GLU A 105 4.79 12.97 -9.28
N ASP A 106 4.47 14.27 -9.18
CA ASP A 106 4.85 15.10 -8.04
C ASP A 106 4.31 14.58 -6.70
N ASP A 107 3.05 14.12 -6.67
CA ASP A 107 2.47 13.57 -5.43
C ASP A 107 3.16 12.25 -5.03
N PHE A 108 3.54 11.40 -6.01
CA PHE A 108 4.31 10.20 -5.74
C PHE A 108 5.75 10.52 -5.31
N THR A 109 6.40 11.50 -5.92
CA THR A 109 7.71 12.00 -5.49
C THR A 109 7.65 12.47 -4.03
N GLU A 110 6.66 13.29 -3.66
CA GLU A 110 6.48 13.75 -2.28
C GLU A 110 6.22 12.58 -1.32
N PHE A 111 5.40 11.62 -1.73
CA PHE A 111 5.12 10.43 -0.94
C PHE A 111 6.38 9.59 -0.70
N PHE A 112 7.13 9.26 -1.76
CA PHE A 112 8.34 8.45 -1.66
C PHE A 112 9.47 9.17 -0.93
N ALA A 113 9.67 10.46 -1.18
CA ALA A 113 10.63 11.28 -0.44
C ALA A 113 10.34 11.26 1.07
N SER A 114 9.06 11.40 1.44
CA SER A 114 8.63 11.33 2.83
C SER A 114 8.93 9.97 3.48
N LEU A 115 8.83 8.87 2.73
CA LEU A 115 9.19 7.53 3.24
C LEU A 115 10.70 7.39 3.49
N LEU A 116 11.53 8.11 2.75
CA LEU A 116 12.99 8.13 2.95
C LEU A 116 13.46 9.25 3.89
N LYS A 117 12.52 10.03 4.44
CA LYS A 117 12.80 11.20 5.30
C LYS A 117 13.70 12.24 4.62
N VAL A 118 13.55 12.40 3.32
CA VAL A 118 14.23 13.42 2.52
C VAL A 118 13.22 14.40 1.93
N GLU A 119 13.70 15.55 1.47
CA GLU A 119 12.87 16.51 0.75
C GLU A 119 12.58 16.03 -0.67
N ALA A 120 11.44 16.45 -1.24
CA ALA A 120 11.08 16.07 -2.61
C ALA A 120 12.11 16.54 -3.66
N ALA A 121 12.77 17.68 -3.42
CA ALA A 121 13.83 18.19 -4.28
C ALA A 121 15.09 17.30 -4.24
N GLU A 122 15.40 16.71 -3.09
CA GLU A 122 16.50 15.77 -2.93
C GLU A 122 16.16 14.42 -3.58
N PHE A 123 14.94 13.92 -3.37
CA PHE A 123 14.49 12.68 -3.99
C PHE A 123 14.50 12.73 -5.52
N ARG A 124 14.20 13.89 -6.14
CA ARG A 124 14.30 14.05 -7.61
C ARG A 124 15.73 13.91 -8.15
N GLN A 125 16.75 14.07 -7.29
CA GLN A 125 18.15 13.87 -7.65
C GLN A 125 18.58 12.40 -7.51
N PHE A 126 17.73 11.56 -6.91
CA PHE A 126 18.01 10.14 -6.79
C PHE A 126 17.97 9.49 -8.18
N PRO A 127 18.68 8.39 -8.38
CA PRO A 127 18.68 7.72 -9.66
C PRO A 127 17.30 7.10 -9.95
N PRO A 128 16.94 6.87 -11.23
CA PRO A 128 15.59 6.42 -11.62
C PRO A 128 15.10 5.15 -10.90
N GLU A 129 16.01 4.24 -10.54
CA GLU A 129 15.68 3.02 -9.79
C GLU A 129 15.21 3.29 -8.36
N ALA A 130 15.41 4.48 -7.80
CA ALA A 130 15.00 4.83 -6.45
C ALA A 130 13.50 4.62 -6.21
N MET A 131 12.67 5.00 -7.19
CA MET A 131 11.22 4.79 -7.09
C MET A 131 10.89 3.29 -7.03
N VAL A 132 11.56 2.48 -7.83
CA VAL A 132 11.39 1.02 -7.83
C VAL A 132 11.85 0.43 -6.50
N ALA A 133 12.98 0.87 -5.96
CA ALA A 133 13.50 0.43 -4.66
C ALA A 133 12.54 0.78 -3.50
N VAL A 134 11.91 1.96 -3.54
CA VAL A 134 10.89 2.34 -2.54
C VAL A 134 9.65 1.45 -2.68
N ILE A 135 9.17 1.19 -3.89
CA ILE A 135 8.02 0.29 -4.12
C ILE A 135 8.34 -1.12 -3.62
N GLN A 136 9.54 -1.64 -3.91
CA GLN A 136 10.00 -2.93 -3.38
C GLN A 136 10.07 -2.93 -1.85
N GLY A 137 10.60 -1.87 -1.23
CA GLY A 137 10.59 -1.71 0.22
C GLY A 137 9.19 -1.68 0.83
N LEU A 138 8.21 -1.11 0.12
CA LEU A 138 6.80 -1.19 0.51
C LEU A 138 6.28 -2.63 0.44
N LEU A 139 6.65 -3.41 -0.59
CA LEU A 139 6.28 -4.83 -0.71
C LEU A 139 6.83 -5.70 0.43
N GLU A 140 7.99 -5.32 0.97
CA GLU A 140 8.64 -6.00 2.09
C GLU A 140 8.20 -5.45 3.46
N SER A 141 7.42 -4.37 3.48
CA SER A 141 6.95 -3.74 4.71
C SER A 141 5.92 -4.61 5.43
N GLU A 142 6.11 -4.81 6.73
CA GLU A 142 5.13 -5.46 7.60
C GLU A 142 3.80 -4.68 7.69
N ASP A 143 3.82 -3.39 7.37
CA ASP A 143 2.66 -2.50 7.46
C ASP A 143 1.83 -2.43 6.17
N LEU A 144 2.33 -2.99 5.06
CA LEU A 144 1.73 -2.82 3.74
C LEU A 144 0.27 -3.22 3.70
N MET A 145 -0.06 -4.39 4.24
CA MET A 145 -1.44 -4.89 4.24
C MET A 145 -2.35 -3.96 5.03
N THR A 146 -1.95 -3.55 6.24
CA THR A 146 -2.73 -2.61 7.06
C THR A 146 -2.94 -1.28 6.34
N PHE A 147 -1.87 -0.71 5.79
CA PHE A 147 -1.91 0.52 5.00
C PHE A 147 -2.89 0.40 3.83
N PHE A 148 -2.74 -0.66 3.04
CA PHE A 148 -3.58 -0.91 1.87
C PHE A 148 -5.07 -0.91 2.23
N ASN A 149 -5.42 -1.58 3.33
CA ASN A 149 -6.81 -1.70 3.78
C ASN A 149 -7.40 -0.36 4.22
N GLN A 150 -6.60 0.44 4.91
CA GLN A 150 -7.02 1.77 5.32
C GLN A 150 -7.24 2.66 4.09
N VAL A 151 -6.37 2.57 3.07
CA VAL A 151 -6.54 3.30 1.81
C VAL A 151 -7.82 2.85 1.12
N GLN A 152 -8.07 1.55 1.01
CA GLN A 152 -9.27 1.02 0.37
C GLN A 152 -10.55 1.50 1.06
N GLY A 153 -10.58 1.48 2.40
CA GLY A 153 -11.69 2.01 3.18
C GLY A 153 -11.96 3.49 2.89
N LEU A 154 -10.90 4.31 2.83
CA LEU A 154 -11.02 5.73 2.47
C LEU A 154 -11.49 5.94 1.03
N VAL A 155 -10.94 5.19 0.06
CA VAL A 155 -11.32 5.27 -1.35
C VAL A 155 -12.79 4.90 -1.54
N LYS A 156 -13.28 3.87 -0.85
CA LYS A 156 -14.69 3.46 -0.87
C LYS A 156 -15.62 4.57 -0.34
N ILE A 157 -15.28 5.17 0.81
CA ILE A 157 -16.06 6.28 1.37
C ILE A 157 -16.09 7.48 0.40
N GLN A 158 -14.96 7.76 -0.26
CA GLN A 158 -14.86 8.86 -1.22
C GLN A 158 -15.67 8.59 -2.50
N SER A 159 -15.64 7.37 -3.03
CA SER A 159 -16.43 7.00 -4.21
C SER A 159 -17.95 7.04 -3.94
N GLU A 160 -18.39 6.60 -2.76
CA GLU A 160 -19.79 6.69 -2.33
C GLU A 160 -20.29 8.14 -2.20
N LYS A 161 -19.44 9.06 -1.72
CA LYS A 161 -19.77 10.50 -1.65
C LYS A 161 -19.96 11.13 -3.03
N TRP A 162 -19.20 10.71 -4.04
CA TRP A 162 -19.33 11.22 -5.41
C TRP A 162 -20.51 10.64 -6.20
N ASN A 163 -20.98 9.45 -5.83
CA ASN A 163 -22.15 8.83 -6.45
C ASN A 163 -23.48 9.39 -5.92
N LYS A 164 -23.46 10.25 -4.89
CA LYS A 164 -24.65 11.01 -4.49
C LYS A 164 -24.87 12.15 -5.47
N PRO A 165 -26.05 12.25 -6.11
CA PRO A 165 -26.38 13.44 -6.90
C PRO A 165 -26.28 14.67 -5.99
N ALA A 166 -25.70 15.75 -6.52
CA ALA A 166 -25.68 17.03 -5.82
C ALA A 166 -27.13 17.35 -5.38
N ALA A 167 -27.32 17.66 -4.10
CA ALA A 167 -28.62 18.08 -3.60
C ALA A 167 -29.14 19.19 -4.51
N ALA A 168 -30.36 19.00 -5.05
CA ALA A 168 -30.97 19.96 -5.96
C ALA A 168 -30.89 21.36 -5.32
N PRO A 169 -30.53 22.40 -6.09
CA PRO A 169 -30.51 23.75 -5.57
C PRO A 169 -31.88 24.06 -4.98
N ILE A 170 -31.90 24.56 -3.75
CA ILE A 170 -33.12 25.07 -3.12
C ILE A 170 -33.56 26.23 -4.00
N LEU A 171 -34.63 26.02 -4.77
CA LEU A 171 -35.30 27.08 -5.50
C LEU A 171 -35.83 28.08 -4.46
N ALA A 172 -35.26 29.28 -4.48
CA ALA A 172 -35.74 30.43 -3.72
C ALA A 172 -37.04 30.98 -4.30
#